data_AF-A0A3D4NZ64-F1
#
_entry.id   AF-A0A3D4NZ64-F1
#
_cell.length_a   1.000
_cell.length_b   1.000
_cell.length_c   1.000
_cell.angle_alpha   90.00
_cell.angle_beta   90.00
_cell.angle_gamma   90.00
#
_symmetry.space_group_name_H-M   'P 1'
#
loop_
_entity.id
_entity.type
_entity.pdbx_description
1 polymer ?
#
loop_
_entity_poly.entity_id
_entity_poly.type
_entity_poly.pdbx_seq_one_letter_code
_entity_poly.pdbx_strand_id
1 'polypeptide(L)'
;MFKDRLSPRKSPVLLVVALLAVPILILILSKRFFFVPKILIILLVILAVTALGKVKIFLRDWFVFIGFIYLFDSFRGSIYIATCRLGLPVHTLYVIRIEQFLFGGVPSLMLQDLFLRSHSTSGFGWFEKFITVAHGSHFVAFLMVGFIIWLYRPRFFRFFKVSFYLTIFLGLLGYFAVPTVPPWMASTVFGLLPRIIRFNAIIYNLAIPDISSGFDTNPVAAMPSLHAAFPFLCALVLWRVYRSKAWPFYLYAFLMQFAIIYTGDHYVTDVLAGFVLAGFCYWAALVLTRKDAPAESAKPAEKPEAAVIPKNLVRALVGGLLILLAGIVIGSYNRDQFLHNATAYGLYVPRYADFFRHEADYATNFQVQYYLGSHHFLKRGFDRAIPYFEKCLAIARTEEERQRAETGIKMSQDWLNKKIP
;
A
#
# COMPACT_ATOMS: atom_id res chain seq x y z
N MET A 1 -20.56 7.00 -38.68
CA MET A 1 -20.33 7.73 -37.41
C MET A 1 -19.18 7.21 -36.55
N PHE A 2 -18.88 5.89 -36.48
CA PHE A 2 -17.72 5.36 -35.73
C PHE A 2 -16.40 5.29 -36.53
N LYS A 3 -16.46 5.19 -37.86
CA LYS A 3 -15.29 5.02 -38.74
C LYS A 3 -14.44 6.28 -38.91
N ASP A 4 -15.05 7.47 -38.92
CA ASP A 4 -14.35 8.73 -39.19
C ASP A 4 -13.49 9.25 -38.01
N ARG A 5 -13.63 8.66 -36.82
CA ARG A 5 -12.81 9.00 -35.63
C ARG A 5 -11.50 8.20 -35.53
N LEU A 6 -11.25 7.24 -36.42
CA LEU A 6 -10.09 6.34 -36.37
C LEU A 6 -9.03 6.63 -37.46
N SER A 7 -9.08 7.81 -38.10
CA SER A 7 -8.07 8.23 -39.09
C SER A 7 -6.72 8.58 -38.41
N PRO A 8 -5.58 7.96 -38.83
CA PRO A 8 -4.27 8.18 -38.23
C PRO A 8 -3.75 9.61 -38.27
N ARG A 9 -4.23 10.44 -39.20
CA ARG A 9 -3.81 11.84 -39.35
C ARG A 9 -4.55 12.82 -38.43
N LYS A 10 -5.61 12.40 -37.71
CA LYS A 10 -6.44 13.29 -36.86
C LYS A 10 -6.69 12.75 -35.44
N SER A 11 -6.00 11.68 -35.06
CA SER A 11 -6.29 10.91 -33.86
C SER A 11 -5.19 11.07 -32.81
N PRO A 12 -5.39 11.92 -31.76
CA PRO A 12 -4.54 11.88 -30.57
C PRO A 12 -4.60 10.53 -29.85
N VAL A 13 -5.55 9.65 -30.23
CA VAL A 13 -5.68 8.28 -29.72
C VAL A 13 -4.51 7.41 -30.14
N LEU A 14 -4.09 7.45 -31.41
CA LEU A 14 -2.96 6.65 -31.89
C LEU A 14 -1.64 7.10 -31.26
N LEU A 15 -1.47 8.40 -31.02
CA LEU A 15 -0.28 8.94 -30.34
C LEU A 15 -0.27 8.56 -28.85
N VAL A 16 -1.41 8.62 -28.16
CA VAL A 16 -1.52 8.22 -26.74
C VAL A 16 -1.41 6.70 -26.57
N VAL A 17 -2.02 5.93 -27.47
CA VAL A 17 -1.86 4.48 -27.52
C VAL A 17 -0.42 4.12 -27.82
N ALA A 18 0.29 4.80 -28.73
CA ALA A 18 1.71 4.56 -28.98
C ALA A 18 2.61 4.99 -27.80
N LEU A 19 2.38 6.18 -27.22
CA LEU A 19 3.14 6.71 -26.08
C LEU A 19 2.97 5.88 -24.80
N LEU A 20 1.87 5.14 -24.67
CA LEU A 20 1.61 4.25 -23.53
C LEU A 20 1.89 2.78 -23.85
N ALA A 21 1.71 2.35 -25.10
CA ALA A 21 2.06 1.01 -25.55
C ALA A 21 3.56 0.77 -25.48
N VAL A 22 4.42 1.78 -25.73
CA VAL A 22 5.87 1.61 -25.63
C VAL A 22 6.33 1.36 -24.18
N PRO A 23 5.95 2.18 -23.17
CA PRO A 23 6.21 1.86 -21.77
C PRO A 23 5.59 0.54 -21.32
N ILE A 24 4.34 0.25 -21.73
CA ILE A 24 3.67 -1.00 -21.38
C ILE A 24 4.38 -2.20 -22.01
N LEU A 25 4.82 -2.12 -23.26
CA LEU A 25 5.57 -3.17 -23.95
C LEU A 25 6.97 -3.34 -23.35
N ILE A 26 7.66 -2.26 -22.97
CA ILE A 26 8.92 -2.31 -22.21
C ILE A 26 8.68 -3.01 -20.85
N LEU A 27 7.57 -2.74 -20.18
CA LEU A 27 7.19 -3.42 -18.94
C LEU A 27 6.85 -4.90 -19.19
N ILE A 28 6.16 -5.26 -20.28
CA ILE A 28 5.84 -6.65 -20.69
C ILE A 28 7.14 -7.43 -20.94
N LEU A 29 8.00 -6.89 -21.80
CA LEU A 29 9.22 -7.54 -22.27
C LEU A 29 10.30 -7.62 -21.18
N SER A 30 10.30 -6.71 -20.21
CA SER A 30 11.25 -6.74 -19.08
C SER A 30 10.90 -7.74 -17.98
N LYS A 31 9.84 -8.54 -18.13
CA LYS A 31 9.29 -9.43 -17.07
C LYS A 31 8.97 -8.70 -15.75
N ARG A 32 8.83 -7.36 -15.78
CA ARG A 32 8.47 -6.52 -14.62
C ARG A 32 6.94 -6.39 -14.46
N PHE A 33 6.18 -7.40 -14.89
CA PHE A 33 4.83 -7.24 -15.41
C PHE A 33 3.71 -7.75 -14.49
N PHE A 34 3.53 -7.23 -13.28
CA PHE A 34 2.51 -7.81 -12.38
C PHE A 34 1.68 -6.79 -11.57
N PHE A 35 0.99 -5.89 -12.30
CA PHE A 35 -0.09 -5.03 -11.80
C PHE A 35 -1.35 -5.14 -12.69
N VAL A 36 -1.80 -6.37 -12.96
CA VAL A 36 -2.90 -6.65 -13.90
C VAL A 36 -4.16 -5.80 -13.64
N PRO A 37 -4.64 -5.59 -12.38
CA PRO A 37 -5.81 -4.72 -12.17
C PRO A 37 -5.50 -3.24 -12.40
N LYS A 38 -4.40 -2.70 -11.85
CA LYS A 38 -4.09 -1.26 -11.96
C LYS A 38 -3.81 -0.84 -13.40
N ILE A 39 -3.05 -1.64 -14.16
CA ILE A 39 -2.76 -1.35 -15.57
C ILE A 39 -4.01 -1.53 -16.42
N LEU A 40 -4.78 -2.60 -16.23
CA LEU A 40 -6.05 -2.79 -16.93
C LEU A 40 -7.01 -1.63 -16.66
N ILE A 41 -7.09 -1.16 -15.43
CA ILE A 41 -7.97 -0.03 -15.06
C ILE A 41 -7.44 1.28 -15.62
N ILE A 42 -6.13 1.54 -15.55
CA ILE A 42 -5.53 2.71 -16.21
C ILE A 42 -5.83 2.67 -17.71
N LEU A 43 -5.66 1.51 -18.36
CA LEU A 43 -5.99 1.30 -19.77
C LEU A 43 -7.48 1.51 -20.06
N LEU A 44 -8.39 0.97 -19.23
CA LEU A 44 -9.83 1.15 -19.36
C LEU A 44 -10.23 2.61 -19.14
N VAL A 45 -9.62 3.30 -18.18
CA VAL A 45 -9.83 4.74 -17.93
C VAL A 45 -9.34 5.55 -19.13
N ILE A 46 -8.16 5.25 -19.67
CA ILE A 46 -7.64 5.90 -20.88
C ILE A 46 -8.58 5.65 -22.06
N LEU A 47 -9.01 4.40 -22.27
CA LEU A 47 -9.94 4.03 -23.34
C LEU A 47 -11.27 4.78 -23.20
N ALA A 48 -11.83 4.84 -21.99
CA ALA A 48 -13.06 5.57 -21.70
C ALA A 48 -12.90 7.07 -21.95
N VAL A 49 -11.84 7.68 -21.42
CA VAL A 49 -11.55 9.13 -21.60
C VAL A 49 -11.32 9.47 -23.07
N THR A 50 -10.68 8.56 -23.81
CA THR A 50 -10.44 8.65 -25.25
C THR A 50 -11.76 8.58 -26.02
N ALA A 51 -12.61 7.59 -25.73
CA ALA A 51 -13.94 7.46 -26.34
C ALA A 51 -14.82 8.70 -26.08
N LEU A 52 -14.67 9.31 -24.90
CA LEU A 52 -15.34 10.54 -24.51
C LEU A 52 -14.73 11.82 -25.11
N GLY A 53 -13.58 11.75 -25.78
CA GLY A 53 -12.87 12.91 -26.31
C GLY A 53 -12.30 13.86 -25.24
N LYS A 54 -12.15 13.39 -24.00
CA LYS A 54 -11.78 14.23 -22.83
C LYS A 54 -10.31 14.10 -22.41
N VAL A 55 -9.45 13.50 -23.24
CA VAL A 55 -8.03 13.20 -22.90
C VAL A 55 -7.28 14.41 -22.37
N LYS A 56 -7.34 15.56 -23.06
CA LYS A 56 -6.64 16.78 -22.63
C LYS A 56 -7.12 17.27 -21.25
N ILE A 57 -8.41 17.19 -20.98
CA ILE A 57 -9.00 17.61 -19.70
C ILE A 57 -8.60 16.63 -18.59
N PHE A 58 -8.65 15.33 -18.87
CA PHE A 58 -8.24 14.29 -17.94
C PHE A 58 -6.76 14.46 -17.56
N LEU A 59 -5.86 14.62 -18.53
CA LEU A 59 -4.44 14.81 -18.25
C LEU A 59 -4.18 16.06 -17.40
N ARG A 60 -4.84 17.18 -17.70
CA ARG A 60 -4.75 18.40 -16.88
C ARG A 60 -5.15 18.13 -15.42
N ASP A 61 -6.22 17.36 -15.22
CA ASP A 61 -6.86 17.21 -13.91
C ASP A 61 -6.24 16.09 -13.06
N TRP A 62 -5.80 15.00 -13.69
CA TRP A 62 -5.38 13.77 -13.04
C TRP A 62 -3.87 13.58 -12.99
N PHE A 63 -3.10 14.13 -13.93
CA PHE A 63 -1.70 13.72 -14.06
C PHE A 63 -0.86 14.08 -12.83
N VAL A 64 -1.04 15.29 -12.29
CA VAL A 64 -0.42 15.68 -11.01
C VAL A 64 -0.89 14.79 -9.86
N PHE A 65 -2.18 14.42 -9.84
CA PHE A 65 -2.76 13.59 -8.78
C PHE A 65 -2.19 12.17 -8.78
N ILE A 66 -2.09 11.57 -9.96
CA ILE A 66 -1.50 10.23 -10.15
C ILE A 66 0.00 10.25 -9.84
N GLY A 67 0.72 11.26 -10.35
CA GLY A 67 2.14 11.45 -10.03
C GLY A 67 2.37 11.56 -8.52
N PHE A 68 1.54 12.34 -7.82
CA PHE A 68 1.61 12.47 -6.37
C PHE A 68 1.39 11.13 -5.65
N ILE A 69 0.38 10.35 -6.03
CA ILE A 69 0.13 9.03 -5.44
C ILE A 69 1.36 8.13 -5.59
N TYR A 70 1.96 8.10 -6.78
CA TYR A 70 3.14 7.28 -7.06
C TYR A 70 4.37 7.75 -6.27
N LEU A 71 4.61 9.06 -6.21
CA LEU A 71 5.69 9.64 -5.42
C LEU A 71 5.56 9.27 -3.93
N PHE A 72 4.36 9.36 -3.37
CA PHE A 72 4.13 9.07 -1.96
C PHE A 72 4.18 7.57 -1.63
N ASP A 73 3.76 6.71 -2.55
CA ASP A 73 4.01 5.27 -2.43
C ASP A 73 5.52 4.97 -2.38
N SER A 74 6.33 5.73 -3.13
CA SER A 74 7.79 5.63 -3.07
C SER A 74 8.33 6.14 -1.73
N PHE A 75 7.86 7.29 -1.22
CA PHE A 75 8.26 7.80 0.09
C PHE A 75 7.94 6.86 1.24
N ARG A 76 6.87 6.06 1.16
CA ARG A 76 6.54 5.06 2.17
C ARG A 76 7.70 4.08 2.41
N GLY A 77 8.36 3.63 1.35
CA GLY A 77 9.56 2.77 1.47
C GLY A 77 10.78 3.52 1.99
N SER A 78 10.95 4.79 1.61
CA SER A 78 12.03 5.63 2.13
C SER A 78 11.90 5.90 3.63
N ILE A 79 10.67 6.07 4.13
CA ILE A 79 10.38 6.20 5.57
C ILE A 79 10.87 4.95 6.29
N TYR A 80 10.56 3.76 5.79
CA TYR A 80 11.03 2.52 6.41
C TYR A 80 12.56 2.42 6.45
N ILE A 81 13.21 2.69 5.31
CA ILE A 81 14.68 2.70 5.23
C ILE A 81 15.28 3.71 6.23
N ALA A 82 14.69 4.90 6.34
CA ALA A 82 15.13 5.92 7.29
C ALA A 82 14.93 5.46 8.75
N THR A 83 13.78 4.88 9.07
CA THR A 83 13.49 4.30 10.41
C THR A 83 14.56 3.30 10.81
N CYS A 84 14.91 2.38 9.92
CA CYS A 84 15.93 1.36 10.20
C CYS A 84 17.35 1.97 10.27
N ARG A 85 17.73 2.78 9.27
CA ARG A 85 19.07 3.38 9.18
C ARG A 85 19.39 4.33 10.33
N LEU A 86 18.39 5.06 10.82
CA LEU A 86 18.53 6.00 11.95
C LEU A 86 18.30 5.32 13.31
N GLY A 87 17.95 4.03 13.33
CA GLY A 87 17.65 3.31 14.56
C GLY A 87 16.47 3.93 15.34
N LEU A 88 15.46 4.43 14.63
CA LEU A 88 14.25 4.99 15.23
C LEU A 88 13.41 3.89 15.90
N PRO A 89 12.71 4.22 16.99
CA PRO A 89 11.89 3.26 17.71
C PRO A 89 10.70 2.77 16.87
N VAL A 90 10.50 1.45 16.86
CA VAL A 90 9.30 0.80 16.32
C VAL A 90 8.45 0.26 17.47
N HIS A 91 7.14 0.48 17.42
CA HIS A 91 6.21 0.24 18.51
C HIS A 91 5.23 -0.91 18.21
N THR A 92 4.83 -1.64 19.25
CA THR A 92 3.97 -2.84 19.14
C THR A 92 3.06 -3.04 20.36
N LEU A 93 3.58 -2.89 21.58
CA LEU A 93 2.85 -3.30 22.79
C LEU A 93 1.69 -2.38 23.13
N TYR A 94 1.84 -1.08 22.86
CA TYR A 94 0.79 -0.11 23.17
C TYR A 94 -0.52 -0.44 22.46
N VAL A 95 -0.45 -0.79 21.17
CA VAL A 95 -1.64 -1.07 20.36
C VAL A 95 -2.30 -2.38 20.78
N ILE A 96 -1.52 -3.43 21.09
CA ILE A 96 -2.06 -4.68 21.62
C ILE A 96 -2.81 -4.46 22.94
N ARG A 97 -2.24 -3.64 23.86
CA ARG A 97 -2.90 -3.32 25.14
C ARG A 97 -4.19 -2.55 24.94
N ILE A 98 -4.23 -1.62 23.97
CA ILE A 98 -5.46 -0.90 23.62
C ILE A 98 -6.53 -1.87 23.10
N GLU A 99 -6.18 -2.78 22.19
CA GLU A 99 -7.13 -3.79 21.70
C GLU A 99 -7.68 -4.65 22.83
N GLN A 100 -6.80 -5.18 23.68
CA GLN A 100 -7.18 -6.00 24.84
C GLN A 100 -8.11 -5.25 25.80
N PHE A 101 -7.82 -3.97 26.05
CA PHE A 101 -8.65 -3.12 26.89
C PHE A 101 -10.04 -2.86 26.27
N LEU A 102 -10.10 -2.56 24.97
CA LEU A 102 -11.35 -2.19 24.29
C LEU A 102 -12.24 -3.40 23.96
N PHE A 103 -11.65 -4.55 23.64
CA PHE A 103 -12.36 -5.70 23.08
C PHE A 103 -12.24 -6.98 23.92
N GLY A 104 -11.49 -6.96 25.02
CA GLY A 104 -11.20 -8.15 25.84
C GLY A 104 -10.23 -9.14 25.17
N GLY A 105 -9.64 -8.76 24.04
CA GLY A 105 -8.77 -9.59 23.22
C GLY A 105 -8.25 -8.82 22.01
N VAL A 106 -7.62 -9.51 21.05
CA VAL A 106 -7.21 -8.89 19.78
C VAL A 106 -8.19 -9.30 18.69
N PRO A 107 -8.99 -8.37 18.13
CA PRO A 107 -10.03 -8.66 17.14
C PRO A 107 -9.56 -9.45 15.92
N SER A 108 -8.34 -9.21 15.42
CA SER A 108 -7.78 -10.00 14.32
C SER A 108 -7.68 -11.49 14.67
N LEU A 109 -7.31 -11.83 15.92
CA LEU A 109 -7.30 -13.21 16.40
C LEU A 109 -8.72 -13.74 16.52
N MET A 110 -9.60 -12.99 17.17
CA MET A 110 -11.00 -13.40 17.40
C MET A 110 -11.72 -13.68 16.07
N LEU A 111 -11.48 -12.88 15.04
CA LEU A 111 -12.04 -13.10 13.71
C LEU A 111 -11.46 -14.35 13.03
N GLN A 112 -10.16 -14.61 13.18
CA GLN A 112 -9.56 -15.84 12.64
C GLN A 112 -10.05 -17.08 13.39
N ASP A 113 -10.14 -17.04 14.71
CA ASP A 113 -10.68 -18.14 15.52
C ASP A 113 -12.15 -18.45 15.15
N LEU A 114 -12.93 -17.41 14.82
CA LEU A 114 -14.34 -17.55 14.47
C LEU A 114 -14.57 -18.03 13.03
N PHE A 115 -13.84 -17.49 12.06
CA PHE A 115 -14.14 -17.68 10.63
C PHE A 115 -13.15 -18.56 9.89
N LEU A 116 -11.88 -18.61 10.31
CA LEU A 116 -10.84 -19.28 9.54
C LEU A 116 -10.86 -20.80 9.80
N ARG A 117 -11.62 -21.51 8.98
CA ARG A 117 -11.89 -22.96 9.15
C ARG A 117 -10.65 -23.85 8.99
N SER A 118 -9.65 -23.41 8.23
CA SER A 118 -8.42 -24.17 7.97
C SER A 118 -7.21 -23.39 8.46
N HIS A 119 -6.50 -23.97 9.43
CA HIS A 119 -5.19 -23.47 9.85
C HIS A 119 -4.07 -23.88 8.87
N SER A 120 -4.40 -24.68 7.85
CA SER A 120 -3.49 -25.16 6.82
C SER A 120 -3.36 -24.14 5.68
N THR A 121 -2.12 -23.96 5.20
CA THR A 121 -1.74 -23.00 4.16
C THR A 121 -2.17 -23.41 2.74
N SER A 122 -2.73 -24.61 2.54
CA SER A 122 -3.06 -25.18 1.23
C SER A 122 -4.55 -25.25 0.92
N GLY A 123 -5.44 -24.78 1.80
CA GLY A 123 -6.89 -24.97 1.67
C GLY A 123 -7.74 -23.76 2.07
N PHE A 124 -7.59 -22.62 1.38
CA PHE A 124 -8.45 -21.46 1.57
C PHE A 124 -9.78 -21.57 0.81
N GLY A 125 -10.88 -21.31 1.52
CA GLY A 125 -12.23 -21.38 0.99
C GLY A 125 -12.59 -20.19 0.10
N TRP A 126 -13.86 -20.16 -0.35
CA TRP A 126 -14.37 -19.06 -1.16
C TRP A 126 -14.39 -17.73 -0.38
N PHE A 127 -14.61 -17.80 0.94
CA PHE A 127 -14.70 -16.62 1.79
C PHE A 127 -13.34 -15.90 1.89
N GLU A 128 -12.25 -16.63 2.16
CA GLU A 128 -10.90 -16.03 2.21
C GLU A 128 -10.48 -15.45 0.86
N LYS A 129 -10.83 -16.13 -0.24
CA LYS A 129 -10.61 -15.63 -1.60
C LYS A 129 -11.40 -14.34 -1.85
N PHE A 130 -12.67 -14.30 -1.45
CA PHE A 130 -13.51 -13.11 -1.55
C PHE A 130 -12.94 -11.94 -0.75
N ILE A 131 -12.54 -12.17 0.51
CA ILE A 131 -11.89 -11.16 1.35
C ILE A 131 -10.57 -10.68 0.72
N THR A 132 -9.78 -11.57 0.13
CA THR A 132 -8.53 -11.23 -0.56
C THR A 132 -8.78 -10.36 -1.80
N VAL A 133 -9.85 -10.62 -2.55
CA VAL A 133 -10.28 -9.77 -3.69
C VAL A 133 -10.76 -8.42 -3.18
N ALA A 134 -11.56 -8.39 -2.11
CA ALA A 134 -12.01 -7.16 -1.48
C ALA A 134 -10.81 -6.31 -1.05
N HIS A 135 -9.87 -6.89 -0.29
CA HIS A 135 -8.62 -6.26 0.11
C HIS A 135 -7.86 -5.64 -1.08
N GLY A 136 -7.69 -6.40 -2.18
CA GLY A 136 -6.96 -5.94 -3.37
C GLY A 136 -7.68 -4.83 -4.14
N SER A 137 -9.01 -4.76 -4.06
CA SER A 137 -9.81 -3.73 -4.75
C SER A 137 -9.55 -2.31 -4.22
N HIS A 138 -9.06 -2.19 -2.98
CA HIS A 138 -8.71 -0.91 -2.34
C HIS A 138 -7.84 -0.01 -3.24
N PHE A 139 -6.88 -0.63 -3.92
CA PHE A 139 -5.95 0.06 -4.82
C PHE A 139 -6.61 0.79 -6.00
N VAL A 140 -7.87 0.47 -6.27
CA VAL A 140 -8.64 0.93 -7.43
C VAL A 140 -9.84 1.73 -7.00
N ALA A 141 -10.51 1.33 -5.90
CA ALA A 141 -11.81 1.86 -5.52
C ALA A 141 -11.83 3.38 -5.40
N PHE A 142 -10.81 3.97 -4.77
CA PHE A 142 -10.74 5.43 -4.62
C PHE A 142 -10.51 6.15 -5.96
N LEU A 143 -9.73 5.57 -6.88
CA LEU A 143 -9.54 6.12 -8.23
C LEU A 143 -10.87 6.09 -9.01
N MET A 144 -11.64 5.01 -8.87
CA MET A 144 -12.97 4.89 -9.49
C MET A 144 -13.95 5.92 -8.92
N VAL A 145 -13.97 6.13 -7.60
CA VAL A 145 -14.78 7.19 -6.98
C VAL A 145 -14.37 8.57 -7.49
N GLY A 146 -13.07 8.85 -7.52
CA GLY A 146 -12.54 10.10 -8.07
C GLY A 146 -12.93 10.28 -9.54
N PHE A 147 -12.90 9.22 -10.35
CA PHE A 147 -13.27 9.25 -11.76
C PHE A 147 -14.77 9.52 -11.96
N ILE A 148 -15.63 8.90 -11.16
CA ILE A 148 -17.08 9.15 -11.15
C ILE A 148 -17.35 10.61 -10.76
N ILE A 149 -16.71 11.12 -9.71
CA ILE A 149 -16.84 12.52 -9.29
C ILE A 149 -16.34 13.45 -10.40
N TRP A 150 -15.19 13.18 -11.00
CA TRP A 150 -14.64 13.98 -12.09
C TRP A 150 -15.58 14.02 -13.30
N LEU A 151 -16.18 12.89 -13.66
CA LEU A 151 -17.02 12.78 -14.85
C LEU A 151 -18.40 13.43 -14.66
N TYR A 152 -19.06 13.15 -13.53
CA TYR A 152 -20.46 13.52 -13.30
C TYR A 152 -20.63 14.75 -12.41
N ARG A 153 -19.63 15.06 -11.57
CA ARG A 153 -19.68 16.10 -10.54
C ARG A 153 -18.35 16.87 -10.45
N PRO A 154 -17.80 17.38 -11.57
CA PRO A 154 -16.42 17.91 -11.64
C PRO A 154 -16.10 19.03 -10.65
N ARG A 155 -17.11 19.81 -10.23
CA ARG A 155 -16.98 20.83 -9.17
C ARG A 155 -16.46 20.27 -7.83
N PHE A 156 -16.75 19.02 -7.51
CA PHE A 156 -16.27 18.36 -6.28
C PHE A 156 -14.91 17.67 -6.46
N PHE A 157 -14.37 17.63 -7.69
CA PHE A 157 -13.14 16.89 -7.96
C PHE A 157 -11.91 17.54 -7.30
N ARG A 158 -11.88 18.88 -7.21
CA ARG A 158 -10.82 19.59 -6.49
C ARG A 158 -10.85 19.25 -4.99
N PHE A 159 -12.02 19.31 -4.38
CA PHE A 159 -12.25 18.91 -2.99
C PHE A 159 -11.80 17.47 -2.73
N PHE A 160 -12.18 16.54 -3.61
CA PHE A 160 -11.74 15.13 -3.56
C PHE A 160 -10.20 15.04 -3.57
N LYS A 161 -9.54 15.65 -4.56
CA LYS A 161 -8.07 15.60 -4.67
C LYS A 161 -7.36 16.18 -3.45
N VAL A 162 -7.81 17.35 -2.96
CA VAL A 162 -7.21 18.00 -1.78
C VAL A 162 -7.36 17.11 -0.54
N SER A 163 -8.53 16.50 -0.35
CA SER A 163 -8.75 15.57 0.77
C SER A 163 -7.78 14.38 0.73
N PHE A 164 -7.53 13.81 -0.46
CA PHE A 164 -6.59 12.71 -0.64
C PHE A 164 -5.13 13.15 -0.50
N TYR A 165 -4.74 14.32 -1.01
CA TYR A 165 -3.40 14.87 -0.80
C TYR A 165 -3.08 15.01 0.69
N LEU A 166 -4.00 15.58 1.47
CA LEU A 166 -3.85 15.74 2.90
C LEU A 166 -3.78 14.37 3.61
N THR A 167 -4.68 13.46 3.27
CA THR A 167 -4.75 12.13 3.92
C THR A 167 -3.47 11.33 3.68
N ILE A 168 -2.97 11.30 2.45
CA ILE A 168 -1.72 10.63 2.09
C ILE A 168 -0.55 11.28 2.82
N PHE A 169 -0.43 12.61 2.73
CA PHE A 169 0.69 13.33 3.34
C PHE A 169 0.75 13.15 4.86
N LEU A 170 -0.35 13.39 5.56
CA LEU A 170 -0.43 13.23 7.01
C LEU A 170 -0.34 11.77 7.45
N GLY A 171 -0.82 10.82 6.64
CA GLY A 171 -0.63 9.39 6.89
C GLY A 171 0.84 8.99 6.87
N LEU A 172 1.61 9.48 5.89
CA LEU A 172 3.06 9.25 5.84
C LEU A 172 3.79 9.87 7.03
N LEU A 173 3.38 11.07 7.46
CA LEU A 173 3.91 11.66 8.69
C LEU A 173 3.61 10.79 9.91
N GLY A 174 2.42 10.19 9.97
CA GLY A 174 2.06 9.20 10.99
C GLY A 174 2.99 7.98 10.99
N TYR A 175 3.29 7.43 9.80
CA TYR A 175 4.22 6.29 9.67
C TYR A 175 5.64 6.60 10.16
N PHE A 176 6.07 7.85 10.02
CA PHE A 176 7.37 8.30 10.55
C PHE A 176 7.31 8.57 12.05
N ALA A 177 6.22 9.16 12.54
CA ALA A 177 6.05 9.55 13.94
C ALA A 177 5.84 8.36 14.89
N VAL A 178 5.05 7.37 14.47
CA VAL A 178 4.72 6.19 15.28
C VAL A 178 4.79 4.92 14.40
N PRO A 179 6.00 4.48 13.98
CA PRO A 179 6.15 3.24 13.23
C PRO A 179 5.58 2.09 14.07
N THR A 180 4.54 1.43 13.57
CA THR A 180 3.74 0.46 14.34
C THR A 180 3.71 -0.88 13.63
N VAL A 181 4.05 -1.93 14.38
CA VAL A 181 4.03 -3.33 13.92
C VAL A 181 2.59 -3.82 13.74
N PRO A 182 2.22 -4.43 12.60
CA PRO A 182 0.88 -4.99 12.37
C PRO A 182 0.66 -6.34 13.10
N PRO A 183 -0.60 -6.81 13.24
CA PRO A 183 -0.92 -8.05 13.96
C PRO A 183 -0.20 -9.29 13.43
N TRP A 184 -0.17 -9.49 12.11
CA TRP A 184 0.51 -10.64 11.51
C TRP A 184 1.99 -10.68 11.87
N MET A 185 2.64 -9.51 11.97
CA MET A 185 4.06 -9.42 12.32
C MET A 185 4.25 -9.58 13.83
N ALA A 186 3.34 -9.05 14.66
CA ALA A 186 3.32 -9.27 16.10
C ALA A 186 3.29 -10.77 16.46
N SER A 187 2.46 -11.54 15.75
CA SER A 187 2.35 -12.99 15.86
C SER A 187 3.53 -13.71 15.19
N THR A 188 3.61 -13.52 13.88
CA THR A 188 4.69 -13.72 12.93
C THR A 188 6.07 -13.81 13.52
N VAL A 189 6.57 -12.63 13.83
CA VAL A 189 7.98 -12.28 13.97
C VAL A 189 8.41 -12.28 15.43
N PHE A 190 7.54 -11.84 16.33
CA PHE A 190 7.87 -11.64 17.74
C PHE A 190 7.23 -12.67 18.67
N GLY A 191 6.25 -13.45 18.20
CA GLY A 191 5.52 -14.40 19.05
C GLY A 191 4.70 -13.74 20.16
N LEU A 192 4.34 -12.45 20.01
CA LEU A 192 3.58 -11.69 21.01
C LEU A 192 2.08 -12.02 21.01
N LEU A 193 1.60 -12.60 19.92
CA LEU A 193 0.22 -13.02 19.75
C LEU A 193 0.20 -14.49 19.31
N PRO A 194 -0.86 -15.24 19.65
CA PRO A 194 -1.17 -16.51 18.99
C PRO A 194 -1.08 -16.42 17.46
N ARG A 195 -0.93 -17.57 16.79
CA ARG A 195 -0.65 -17.63 15.35
C ARG A 195 -1.74 -16.91 14.52
N ILE A 196 -1.35 -15.85 13.81
CA ILE A 196 -2.16 -15.16 12.80
C ILE A 196 -1.72 -15.63 11.42
N ILE A 197 -2.66 -16.07 10.61
CA ILE A 197 -2.42 -16.45 9.21
C ILE A 197 -2.72 -15.24 8.32
N ARG A 198 -1.68 -14.67 7.71
CA ARG A 198 -1.82 -13.60 6.70
C ARG A 198 -2.23 -14.18 5.34
N PHE A 199 -3.45 -14.74 5.29
CA PHE A 199 -3.90 -15.57 4.16
C PHE A 199 -4.00 -14.81 2.84
N ASN A 200 -4.30 -13.50 2.85
CA ASN A 200 -4.33 -12.68 1.64
C ASN A 200 -2.95 -12.65 0.97
N ALA A 201 -1.87 -12.47 1.73
CA ALA A 201 -0.50 -12.51 1.23
C ALA A 201 -0.17 -13.89 0.64
N ILE A 202 -0.59 -14.97 1.31
CA ILE A 202 -0.40 -16.35 0.81
C ILE A 202 -1.17 -16.56 -0.50
N ILE A 203 -2.45 -16.18 -0.55
CA ILE A 203 -3.29 -16.32 -1.75
C ILE A 203 -2.75 -15.48 -2.91
N TYR A 204 -2.29 -14.25 -2.64
CA TYR A 204 -1.61 -13.45 -3.65
C TYR A 204 -0.35 -14.16 -4.16
N ASN A 205 0.49 -14.70 -3.27
CA ASN A 205 1.71 -15.43 -3.65
C ASN A 205 1.43 -16.74 -4.39
N LEU A 206 0.34 -17.45 -4.07
CA LEU A 206 -0.08 -18.66 -4.79
C LEU A 206 -0.58 -18.33 -6.20
N ALA A 207 -1.29 -17.21 -6.36
CA ALA A 207 -1.73 -16.74 -7.66
C ALA A 207 -0.55 -16.20 -8.50
N ILE A 208 0.38 -15.49 -7.85
CA ILE A 208 1.54 -14.84 -8.47
C ILE A 208 2.73 -14.92 -7.48
N PRO A 209 3.73 -15.80 -7.73
CA PRO A 209 4.90 -15.93 -6.87
C PRO A 209 5.61 -14.57 -6.64
N ASP A 210 6.09 -14.37 -5.41
CA ASP A 210 6.83 -13.18 -4.93
C ASP A 210 6.09 -11.83 -4.92
N ILE A 211 4.79 -11.80 -5.20
CA ILE A 211 4.04 -10.54 -5.29
C ILE A 211 3.95 -9.79 -3.95
N SER A 212 3.92 -10.50 -2.82
CA SER A 212 3.91 -9.92 -1.46
C SER A 212 5.14 -9.04 -1.18
N SER A 213 6.31 -9.42 -1.71
CA SER A 213 7.56 -8.66 -1.53
C SER A 213 7.50 -7.26 -2.15
N GLY A 214 6.67 -7.06 -3.18
CA GLY A 214 6.42 -5.76 -3.80
C GLY A 214 5.41 -4.88 -3.04
N PHE A 215 4.62 -5.46 -2.14
CA PHE A 215 3.60 -4.76 -1.34
C PHE A 215 4.11 -4.32 0.03
N ASP A 216 5.08 -5.04 0.60
CA ASP A 216 5.63 -4.83 1.94
C ASP A 216 6.82 -3.87 1.96
N THR A 217 6.72 -2.74 1.23
CA THR A 217 7.79 -1.73 1.21
C THR A 217 7.93 -0.97 2.53
N ASN A 218 6.92 -1.02 3.40
CA ASN A 218 7.00 -0.54 4.77
C ASN A 218 6.11 -1.41 5.67
N PRO A 219 6.66 -2.49 6.24
CA PRO A 219 5.87 -3.48 6.96
C PRO A 219 5.52 -3.03 8.39
N VAL A 220 6.01 -1.87 8.84
CA VAL A 220 5.70 -1.24 10.14
C VAL A 220 4.85 0.04 9.98
N ALA A 221 4.16 0.17 8.85
CA ALA A 221 3.24 1.27 8.56
C ALA A 221 1.78 0.93 8.93
N ALA A 222 1.56 0.29 10.09
CA ALA A 222 0.21 -0.08 10.52
C ALA A 222 -0.61 1.16 10.91
N MET A 223 -0.01 2.12 11.62
CA MET A 223 -0.68 3.28 12.23
C MET A 223 -0.28 4.60 11.56
N PRO A 224 -1.23 5.45 11.11
CA PRO A 224 -2.66 5.19 10.94
C PRO A 224 -2.94 4.34 9.70
N SER A 225 -4.04 3.57 9.70
CA SER A 225 -4.36 2.72 8.55
C SER A 225 -4.86 3.55 7.36
N LEU A 226 -4.03 3.72 6.32
CA LEU A 226 -4.47 4.29 5.05
C LEU A 226 -5.45 3.37 4.29
N HIS A 227 -5.34 2.04 4.51
CA HIS A 227 -6.32 1.08 4.01
C HIS A 227 -7.72 1.35 4.53
N ALA A 228 -7.84 1.83 5.77
CA ALA A 228 -9.08 2.31 6.37
C ALA A 228 -9.45 3.73 5.93
N ALA A 229 -8.48 4.64 5.91
CA ALA A 229 -8.72 6.06 5.68
C ALA A 229 -9.29 6.34 4.29
N PHE A 230 -8.80 5.70 3.24
CA PHE A 230 -9.27 5.97 1.86
C PHE A 230 -10.74 5.57 1.61
N PRO A 231 -11.19 4.33 1.89
CA PRO A 231 -12.59 3.96 1.70
C PRO A 231 -13.49 4.78 2.61
N PHE A 232 -13.08 5.08 3.85
CA PHE A 232 -13.88 5.94 4.72
C PHE A 232 -13.99 7.38 4.18
N LEU A 233 -12.89 7.96 3.71
CA LEU A 233 -12.89 9.27 3.08
C LEU A 233 -13.76 9.29 1.82
N CYS A 234 -13.66 8.27 0.96
CA CYS A 234 -14.56 8.13 -0.19
C CYS A 234 -16.03 8.09 0.24
N ALA A 235 -16.37 7.38 1.32
CA ALA A 235 -17.72 7.34 1.85
C ALA A 235 -18.20 8.75 2.30
N LEU A 236 -17.37 9.51 3.03
CA LEU A 236 -17.66 10.90 3.42
C LEU A 236 -17.86 11.83 2.22
N VAL A 237 -16.99 11.72 1.20
CA VAL A 237 -17.10 12.52 -0.02
C VAL A 237 -18.36 12.14 -0.80
N LEU A 238 -18.65 10.85 -0.95
CA LEU A 238 -19.84 10.37 -1.65
C LEU A 238 -21.13 10.76 -0.92
N TRP A 239 -21.16 10.75 0.41
CA TRP A 239 -22.27 11.32 1.19
C TRP A 239 -22.52 12.77 0.80
N ARG A 240 -21.45 13.57 0.72
CA ARG A 240 -21.54 15.01 0.43
C ARG A 240 -22.05 15.29 -0.98
N VAL A 241 -21.74 14.42 -1.93
CA VAL A 241 -22.05 14.59 -3.36
C VAL A 241 -23.37 13.94 -3.76
N TYR A 242 -23.66 12.74 -3.26
CA TYR A 242 -24.77 11.88 -3.68
C TYR A 242 -25.74 11.51 -2.54
N ARG A 243 -25.42 11.86 -1.28
CA ARG A 243 -26.22 11.58 -0.08
C ARG A 243 -26.53 10.09 0.07
N SER A 244 -27.77 9.72 0.38
CA SER A 244 -28.21 8.34 0.58
C SER A 244 -28.02 7.44 -0.64
N LYS A 245 -27.89 7.99 -1.85
CA LYS A 245 -27.62 7.20 -3.07
C LYS A 245 -26.23 6.55 -3.05
N ALA A 246 -25.35 6.97 -2.14
CA ALA A 246 -24.02 6.38 -1.97
C ALA A 246 -24.00 5.10 -1.11
N TRP A 247 -25.14 4.64 -0.57
CA TRP A 247 -25.23 3.50 0.35
C TRP A 247 -24.43 2.24 -0.07
N PRO A 248 -24.35 1.83 -1.36
CA PRO A 248 -23.59 0.63 -1.72
C PRO A 248 -22.10 0.74 -1.41
N PHE A 249 -21.55 1.96 -1.48
CA PHE A 249 -20.14 2.19 -1.17
C PHE A 249 -19.84 2.08 0.33
N TYR A 250 -20.82 2.28 1.21
CA TYR A 250 -20.64 2.08 2.65
C TYR A 250 -20.50 0.61 2.99
N LEU A 251 -21.25 -0.27 2.31
CA LEU A 251 -21.06 -1.72 2.44
C LEU A 251 -19.65 -2.11 2.02
N TYR A 252 -19.18 -1.56 0.90
CA TYR A 252 -17.80 -1.75 0.47
C TYR A 252 -16.79 -1.24 1.49
N ALA A 253 -16.97 -0.03 2.02
CA ALA A 253 -16.09 0.56 3.02
C ALA A 253 -16.05 -0.32 4.28
N PHE A 254 -17.20 -0.78 4.78
CA PHE A 254 -17.28 -1.69 5.91
C PHE A 254 -16.59 -3.03 5.63
N LEU A 255 -16.83 -3.62 4.46
CA LEU A 255 -16.17 -4.84 4.01
C LEU A 255 -14.65 -4.68 3.99
N MET A 256 -14.15 -3.53 3.56
CA MET A 256 -12.71 -3.23 3.59
C MET A 256 -12.14 -3.23 5.00
N GLN A 257 -12.85 -2.65 5.98
CA GLN A 257 -12.40 -2.63 7.37
C GLN A 257 -12.36 -4.04 7.95
N PHE A 258 -13.43 -4.81 7.71
CA PHE A 258 -13.48 -6.21 8.08
C PHE A 258 -12.32 -6.98 7.47
N ALA A 259 -12.06 -6.79 6.16
CA ALA A 259 -11.02 -7.49 5.44
C ALA A 259 -9.63 -7.28 6.06
N ILE A 260 -9.22 -6.03 6.30
CA ILE A 260 -7.87 -5.73 6.83
C ILE A 260 -7.65 -6.19 8.27
N ILE A 261 -8.71 -6.24 9.09
CA ILE A 261 -8.64 -6.76 10.46
C ILE A 261 -8.58 -8.29 10.41
N TYR A 262 -9.43 -8.93 9.59
CA TYR A 262 -9.50 -10.38 9.46
C TYR A 262 -8.23 -10.99 8.85
N THR A 263 -7.60 -10.31 7.88
CA THR A 263 -6.31 -10.75 7.31
C THR A 263 -5.14 -10.57 8.27
N GLY A 264 -5.33 -9.83 9.37
CA GLY A 264 -4.28 -9.52 10.33
C GLY A 264 -3.32 -8.43 9.86
N ASP A 265 -3.69 -7.64 8.85
CA ASP A 265 -2.87 -6.52 8.35
C ASP A 265 -2.96 -5.28 9.27
N HIS A 266 -4.08 -5.10 9.97
CA HIS A 266 -4.29 -3.95 10.85
C HIS A 266 -5.07 -4.31 12.12
N TYR A 267 -4.75 -3.63 13.22
CA TYR A 267 -5.58 -3.61 14.43
C TYR A 267 -6.81 -2.69 14.23
N VAL A 268 -7.83 -2.81 15.09
CA VAL A 268 -8.99 -1.90 15.07
C VAL A 268 -8.56 -0.48 15.43
N THR A 269 -7.58 -0.33 16.31
CA THR A 269 -7.01 0.95 16.71
C THR A 269 -6.39 1.67 15.52
N ASP A 270 -5.68 0.95 14.65
CA ASP A 270 -5.13 1.50 13.40
C ASP A 270 -6.23 2.03 12.48
N VAL A 271 -7.34 1.28 12.44
CA VAL A 271 -8.55 1.63 11.66
C VAL A 271 -9.20 2.90 12.21
N LEU A 272 -9.38 2.99 13.53
CA LEU A 272 -9.95 4.17 14.19
C LEU A 272 -9.09 5.42 13.96
N ALA A 273 -7.77 5.29 14.07
CA ALA A 273 -6.87 6.38 13.73
C ALA A 273 -6.96 6.79 12.25
N GLY A 274 -7.14 5.81 11.35
CA GLY A 274 -7.42 6.06 9.94
C GLY A 274 -8.72 6.84 9.72
N PHE A 275 -9.78 6.56 10.49
CA PHE A 275 -11.03 7.33 10.43
C PHE A 275 -10.87 8.75 10.95
N VAL A 276 -10.16 8.94 12.06
CA VAL A 276 -9.86 10.27 12.61
C VAL A 276 -9.07 11.09 11.59
N LEU A 277 -8.02 10.49 11.00
CA LEU A 277 -7.21 11.11 9.95
C LEU A 277 -8.07 11.52 8.74
N ALA A 278 -8.88 10.60 8.22
CA ALA A 278 -9.74 10.87 7.07
C ALA A 278 -10.79 11.95 7.36
N GLY A 279 -11.42 11.92 8.54
CA GLY A 279 -12.38 12.94 8.97
C GLY A 279 -11.75 14.32 9.10
N PHE A 280 -10.56 14.39 9.71
CA PHE A 280 -9.78 15.64 9.81
C PHE A 280 -9.41 16.17 8.42
N CYS A 281 -8.88 15.32 7.53
CA CYS A 281 -8.49 15.72 6.17
C CYS A 281 -9.69 16.15 5.33
N TYR A 282 -10.83 15.47 5.47
CA TYR A 282 -12.11 15.86 4.86
C TYR A 282 -12.52 17.27 5.31
N TRP A 283 -12.51 17.52 6.62
CA TRP A 283 -12.85 18.84 7.18
C TRP A 283 -11.87 19.92 6.72
N ALA A 284 -10.56 19.67 6.79
CA ALA A 284 -9.54 20.59 6.32
C ALA A 284 -9.71 20.91 4.84
N ALA A 285 -9.98 19.90 4.01
CA ALA A 285 -10.27 20.10 2.59
C ALA A 285 -11.53 20.95 2.37
N LEU A 286 -12.59 20.79 3.18
CA LEU A 286 -13.78 21.65 3.10
C LEU A 286 -13.42 23.11 3.34
N VAL A 287 -12.60 23.38 4.35
CA VAL A 287 -12.13 24.74 4.68
C VAL A 287 -11.27 25.31 3.54
N LEU A 288 -10.34 24.51 3.01
CA LEU A 288 -9.43 24.93 1.95
C LEU A 288 -10.11 25.14 0.60
N THR A 289 -11.17 24.38 0.31
CA THR A 289 -11.95 24.50 -0.94
C THR A 289 -13.27 25.24 -0.74
N ARG A 290 -13.46 25.96 0.38
CA ARG A 290 -14.70 26.69 0.69
C ARG A 290 -15.07 27.74 -0.35
N LYS A 291 -14.07 28.38 -0.97
CA LYS A 291 -14.27 29.38 -2.04
C LYS A 291 -14.81 28.75 -3.33
N ASP A 292 -14.69 27.44 -3.45
CA ASP A 292 -15.23 26.65 -4.55
C ASP A 292 -16.65 26.08 -4.22
N ALA A 293 -17.20 26.40 -3.04
CA ALA A 293 -18.56 26.01 -2.62
C ALA A 293 -19.63 26.92 -3.25
N PRO A 294 -20.87 26.43 -3.48
CA PRO A 294 -21.80 27.06 -4.42
C PRO A 294 -22.39 28.38 -3.94
N ALA A 295 -22.50 29.35 -4.85
CA ALA A 295 -23.77 30.07 -5.01
C ALA A 295 -24.75 29.10 -5.70
N GLU A 296 -25.95 28.95 -5.17
CA GLU A 296 -26.93 27.90 -5.50
C GLU A 296 -27.57 28.02 -6.91
N SER A 297 -27.15 28.97 -7.74
CA SER A 297 -27.86 29.37 -8.96
C SER A 297 -27.13 29.19 -10.31
N ALA A 298 -25.98 28.53 -10.38
CA ALA A 298 -25.28 28.38 -11.67
C ALA A 298 -25.94 27.30 -12.56
N LYS A 299 -26.59 27.76 -13.65
CA LYS A 299 -27.21 26.98 -14.73
C LYS A 299 -26.29 25.88 -15.29
N PRO A 300 -26.84 24.81 -15.89
CA PRO A 300 -26.05 23.76 -16.55
C PRO A 300 -25.17 24.38 -17.65
N ALA A 301 -23.88 24.08 -17.61
CA ALA A 301 -22.93 24.54 -18.61
C ALA A 301 -23.31 24.02 -20.00
N GLU A 302 -23.36 24.96 -20.95
CA GLU A 302 -23.65 24.78 -22.36
C GLU A 302 -22.63 23.86 -23.08
N LYS A 303 -23.01 23.39 -24.27
CA LYS A 303 -22.29 22.39 -25.11
C LYS A 303 -20.77 22.65 -25.22
N PRO A 304 -19.96 21.59 -25.41
CA PRO A 304 -18.51 21.71 -25.53
C PRO A 304 -18.15 22.49 -26.79
N GLU A 305 -17.73 23.73 -26.59
CA GLU A 305 -17.03 24.55 -27.56
C GLU A 305 -15.77 23.83 -28.05
N ALA A 306 -15.36 24.09 -29.29
CA ALA A 306 -14.27 23.44 -30.00
C ALA A 306 -12.99 23.30 -29.16
N ALA A 307 -12.13 22.35 -29.53
CA ALA A 307 -10.95 21.87 -28.80
C ALA A 307 -9.89 22.94 -28.44
N VAL A 308 -10.24 23.88 -27.57
CA VAL A 308 -9.32 24.82 -26.94
C VAL A 308 -8.47 24.01 -25.96
N ILE A 309 -7.14 24.08 -26.12
CA ILE A 309 -6.21 23.46 -25.17
C ILE A 309 -6.51 24.06 -23.79
N PRO A 310 -6.78 23.23 -22.76
CA PRO A 310 -7.09 23.74 -21.44
C PRO A 310 -5.98 24.68 -20.94
N LYS A 311 -6.36 25.89 -20.50
CA LYS A 311 -5.44 26.79 -19.79
C LYS A 311 -4.83 25.97 -18.64
N ASN A 312 -3.50 25.91 -18.58
CA ASN A 312 -2.68 25.10 -17.65
C ASN A 312 -2.43 23.62 -18.00
N LEU A 313 -2.82 23.09 -19.17
CA LEU A 313 -2.48 21.71 -19.55
C LEU A 313 -0.96 21.46 -19.52
N VAL A 314 -0.18 22.32 -20.16
CA VAL A 314 1.30 22.17 -20.21
C VAL A 314 1.89 22.18 -18.81
N ARG A 315 1.44 23.09 -17.93
CA ARG A 315 1.91 23.15 -16.53
C ARG A 315 1.57 21.88 -15.76
N ALA A 316 0.36 21.33 -15.94
CA ALA A 316 -0.04 20.07 -15.32
C ALA A 316 0.76 18.88 -15.86
N LEU A 317 1.07 18.86 -17.16
CA LEU A 317 1.91 17.85 -17.78
C LEU A 317 3.35 17.92 -17.26
N VAL A 318 3.98 19.10 -17.29
CA VAL A 318 5.34 19.28 -16.77
C VAL A 318 5.39 18.96 -15.28
N GLY A 319 4.49 19.51 -14.47
CA GLY A 319 4.44 19.26 -13.03
C GLY A 319 4.19 17.79 -12.70
N GLY A 320 3.21 17.16 -13.34
CA GLY A 320 2.92 15.74 -13.14
C GLY A 320 4.08 14.84 -13.58
N LEU A 321 4.77 15.19 -14.68
CA LEU A 321 5.94 14.45 -15.16
C LEU A 321 7.10 14.56 -14.17
N LEU A 322 7.41 15.76 -13.68
CA LEU A 322 8.47 15.98 -12.71
C LEU A 322 8.20 15.20 -11.41
N ILE A 323 6.97 15.24 -10.89
CA ILE A 323 6.57 14.50 -9.70
C ILE A 323 6.69 12.98 -9.94
N LEU A 324 6.23 12.49 -11.10
CA LEU A 324 6.31 11.08 -11.44
C LEU A 324 7.77 10.62 -11.57
N LEU A 325 8.62 11.39 -12.25
CA LEU A 325 10.05 11.11 -12.39
C LEU A 325 10.75 11.08 -11.02
N ALA A 326 10.46 12.04 -10.15
CA ALA A 326 10.97 12.03 -8.78
C ALA A 326 10.57 10.75 -8.04
N GLY A 327 9.30 10.33 -8.16
CA GLY A 327 8.82 9.07 -7.61
C GLY A 327 9.57 7.87 -8.16
N ILE A 328 9.80 7.80 -9.47
CA ILE A 328 10.52 6.68 -10.11
C ILE A 328 11.97 6.62 -9.62
N VAL A 329 12.64 7.76 -9.50
CA VAL A 329 14.02 7.84 -9.00
C VAL A 329 14.09 7.36 -7.55
N ILE A 330 13.21 7.87 -6.68
CA ILE A 330 13.15 7.49 -5.27
C ILE A 330 12.79 6.01 -5.11
N GLY A 331 11.78 5.52 -5.86
CA GLY A 331 11.39 4.11 -5.83
C GLY A 331 12.50 3.19 -6.30
N SER A 332 13.25 3.59 -7.33
CA SER A 332 14.41 2.85 -7.82
C SER A 332 15.53 2.81 -6.80
N TYR A 333 15.82 3.94 -6.14
CA TYR A 333 16.76 4.00 -5.02
C TYR A 333 16.32 3.09 -3.89
N ASN A 334 15.07 3.17 -3.42
CA ASN A 334 14.58 2.32 -2.34
C ASN A 334 14.73 0.83 -2.68
N ARG A 335 14.35 0.43 -3.90
CA ARG A 335 14.51 -0.96 -4.36
C ARG A 335 15.97 -1.41 -4.28
N ASP A 336 16.90 -0.60 -4.73
CA ASP A 336 18.33 -0.89 -4.64
C ASP A 336 18.78 -1.08 -3.18
N GLN A 337 18.32 -0.21 -2.26
CA GLN A 337 18.62 -0.36 -0.84
C GLN A 337 18.02 -1.64 -0.24
N PHE A 338 16.80 -2.03 -0.64
CA PHE A 338 16.18 -3.29 -0.21
C PHE A 338 16.92 -4.53 -0.76
N LEU A 339 17.56 -4.44 -1.92
CA LEU A 339 18.25 -5.58 -2.53
C LEU A 339 19.68 -5.74 -2.02
N HIS A 340 20.44 -4.64 -1.90
CA HIS A 340 21.88 -4.69 -1.66
C HIS A 340 22.28 -4.24 -0.24
N ASN A 341 21.47 -3.42 0.44
CA ASN A 341 21.84 -2.80 1.74
C ASN A 341 20.96 -3.26 2.91
N ALA A 342 20.13 -4.29 2.71
CA ALA A 342 19.11 -4.65 3.70
C ALA A 342 19.69 -5.12 5.05
N THR A 343 20.81 -5.85 5.03
CA THR A 343 21.52 -6.25 6.26
C THR A 343 22.24 -5.07 6.91
N ALA A 344 22.94 -4.26 6.12
CA ALA A 344 23.70 -3.10 6.59
C ALA A 344 22.82 -2.06 7.29
N TYR A 345 21.59 -1.86 6.82
CA TYR A 345 20.64 -0.92 7.42
C TYR A 345 19.72 -1.54 8.46
N GLY A 346 19.84 -2.85 8.75
CA GLY A 346 18.92 -3.53 9.65
C GLY A 346 17.47 -3.50 9.15
N LEU A 347 17.23 -3.52 7.83
CA LEU A 347 15.88 -3.49 7.25
C LEU A 347 15.02 -4.68 7.67
N TYR A 348 15.63 -5.74 8.20
CA TYR A 348 14.94 -6.93 8.71
C TYR A 348 14.77 -6.92 10.23
N VAL A 349 15.51 -6.07 10.95
CA VAL A 349 15.51 -6.01 12.43
C VAL A 349 15.60 -4.55 12.88
N PRO A 350 14.56 -3.71 12.63
CA PRO A 350 14.54 -2.35 13.14
C PRO A 350 14.56 -2.30 14.67
N ARG A 351 14.86 -1.12 15.24
CA ARG A 351 14.95 -0.94 16.69
C ARG A 351 13.56 -0.93 17.33
N TYR A 352 13.09 -2.08 17.79
CA TYR A 352 11.78 -2.16 18.44
C TYR A 352 11.83 -1.63 19.88
N ALA A 353 11.28 -0.43 20.12
CA ALA A 353 11.39 0.28 21.40
C ALA A 353 10.78 -0.46 22.58
N ASP A 354 9.63 -1.08 22.37
CA ASP A 354 8.86 -1.73 23.42
C ASP A 354 9.54 -2.99 23.99
N PHE A 355 10.60 -3.46 23.33
CA PHE A 355 11.33 -4.68 23.66
C PHE A 355 12.57 -4.40 24.52
N PHE A 356 13.03 -3.15 24.65
CA PHE A 356 14.22 -2.76 25.44
C PHE A 356 13.94 -2.42 26.91
N ARG A 357 12.69 -2.53 27.39
CA ARG A 357 12.33 -2.36 28.81
C ARG A 357 12.14 -3.68 29.58
N HIS A 358 12.32 -4.83 28.92
CA HIS A 358 12.23 -6.18 29.52
C HIS A 358 13.43 -7.03 29.06
N GLU A 359 14.66 -6.58 29.33
CA GLU A 359 15.89 -7.26 28.91
C GLU A 359 15.99 -8.71 29.44
N ALA A 360 15.38 -8.98 30.61
CA ALA A 360 15.29 -10.32 31.22
C ALA A 360 14.28 -11.27 30.51
N ASP A 361 13.20 -10.74 29.93
CA ASP A 361 12.23 -11.55 29.15
C ASP A 361 12.73 -11.75 27.70
N TYR A 362 13.57 -10.84 27.19
CA TYR A 362 14.20 -10.96 25.87
C TYR A 362 15.24 -12.09 25.80
N ALA A 363 15.90 -12.39 26.91
CA ALA A 363 16.77 -13.56 27.04
C ALA A 363 15.96 -14.87 27.05
N THR A 364 14.81 -14.90 27.73
CA THR A 364 14.10 -16.14 28.08
C THR A 364 12.91 -16.50 27.20
N ASN A 365 12.18 -15.52 26.66
CA ASN A 365 10.87 -15.72 26.00
C ASN A 365 10.73 -15.14 24.58
N PHE A 366 11.57 -14.18 24.14
CA PHE A 366 11.35 -13.48 22.87
C PHE A 366 12.19 -13.99 21.68
N GLN A 367 11.47 -14.24 20.59
CA GLN A 367 11.93 -14.78 19.33
C GLN A 367 12.50 -13.66 18.45
N VAL A 368 13.83 -13.58 18.34
CA VAL A 368 14.44 -12.75 17.28
C VAL A 368 14.40 -13.56 16.00
N GLN A 369 13.62 -13.09 15.03
CA GLN A 369 13.61 -13.66 13.68
C GLN A 369 14.64 -13.01 12.78
N TYR A 370 15.45 -13.84 12.13
CA TYR A 370 16.24 -13.42 10.97
C TYR A 370 15.44 -13.68 9.69
N TYR A 371 15.31 -12.66 8.84
CA TYR A 371 14.67 -12.73 7.52
C TYR A 371 15.74 -12.90 6.44
N LEU A 372 15.79 -14.07 5.79
CA LEU A 372 16.71 -14.37 4.69
C LEU A 372 15.95 -15.21 3.64
N GLY A 373 15.34 -14.54 2.65
CA GLY A 373 14.50 -15.18 1.63
C GLY A 373 13.12 -15.59 2.17
N SER A 374 12.52 -16.66 1.63
CA SER A 374 11.18 -17.15 2.00
C SER A 374 11.10 -17.90 3.33
N HIS A 375 12.18 -17.89 4.14
CA HIS A 375 12.30 -18.71 5.35
C HIS A 375 12.60 -17.86 6.58
N HIS A 376 11.91 -18.20 7.67
CA HIS A 376 11.99 -17.54 8.98
C HIS A 376 12.68 -18.46 9.98
N PHE A 377 13.71 -17.96 10.69
CA PHE A 377 14.38 -18.73 11.76
C PHE A 377 14.26 -18.02 13.10
N LEU A 378 14.08 -18.81 14.16
CA LEU A 378 13.96 -18.34 15.54
C LEU A 378 15.33 -18.34 16.24
N LYS A 379 15.52 -17.49 17.25
CA LYS A 379 16.72 -17.39 18.13
C LYS A 379 17.17 -18.73 18.77
N ARG A 380 16.29 -19.73 18.89
CA ARG A 380 16.62 -21.10 19.34
C ARG A 380 16.67 -22.15 18.20
N GLY A 381 16.77 -21.68 16.97
CA GLY A 381 16.81 -22.47 15.75
C GLY A 381 18.06 -22.18 14.91
N PHE A 382 19.11 -21.57 15.47
CA PHE A 382 20.37 -21.35 14.74
C PHE A 382 21.04 -22.66 14.34
N ASP A 383 20.93 -23.70 15.17
CA ASP A 383 21.26 -25.09 14.86
C ASP A 383 20.47 -25.59 13.64
N ARG A 384 19.19 -25.24 13.56
CA ARG A 384 18.33 -25.59 12.42
C ARG A 384 18.54 -24.70 11.21
N ALA A 385 19.06 -23.48 11.38
CA ALA A 385 19.28 -22.50 10.31
C ALA A 385 20.58 -22.76 9.53
N ILE A 386 21.64 -23.25 10.20
CA ILE A 386 22.93 -23.58 9.57
C ILE A 386 22.76 -24.50 8.35
N PRO A 387 22.02 -25.63 8.43
CA PRO A 387 21.79 -26.50 7.26
C PRO A 387 21.10 -25.80 6.07
N TYR A 388 20.26 -24.78 6.32
CA TYR A 388 19.66 -24.00 5.24
C TYR A 388 20.65 -23.03 4.63
N PHE A 389 21.52 -22.40 5.43
CA PHE A 389 22.58 -21.55 4.89
C PHE A 389 23.62 -22.34 4.11
N GLU A 390 23.98 -23.55 4.57
CA GLU A 390 24.82 -24.48 3.82
C GLU A 390 24.18 -24.90 2.49
N LYS A 391 22.86 -25.14 2.49
CA LYS A 391 22.12 -25.43 1.26
C LYS A 391 22.05 -24.21 0.33
N CYS A 392 21.86 -23.00 0.86
CA CYS A 392 21.90 -21.76 0.09
C CYS A 392 23.29 -21.51 -0.50
N LEU A 393 24.35 -21.78 0.27
CA LEU A 393 25.73 -21.69 -0.18
C LEU A 393 26.01 -22.65 -1.33
N ALA A 394 25.48 -23.88 -1.26
CA ALA A 394 25.64 -24.90 -2.28
C ALA A 394 24.90 -24.59 -3.61
N ILE A 395 23.84 -23.78 -3.57
CA ILE A 395 23.06 -23.40 -4.77
C ILE A 395 23.29 -21.96 -5.23
N ALA A 396 24.13 -21.20 -4.53
CA ALA A 396 24.46 -19.82 -4.85
C ALA A 396 25.11 -19.72 -6.23
N ARG A 397 24.64 -18.77 -7.06
CA ARG A 397 25.13 -18.55 -8.43
C ARG A 397 25.92 -17.26 -8.57
N THR A 398 25.87 -16.40 -7.55
CA THR A 398 26.54 -15.10 -7.50
C THR A 398 27.39 -15.00 -6.24
N GLU A 399 28.45 -14.20 -6.30
CA GLU A 399 29.35 -13.96 -5.17
C GLU A 399 28.61 -13.32 -3.99
N GLU A 400 27.63 -12.47 -4.29
CA GLU A 400 26.81 -11.81 -3.28
C GLU A 400 25.89 -12.78 -2.52
N GLU A 401 25.28 -13.76 -3.20
CA GLU A 401 24.52 -14.85 -2.57
C GLU A 401 25.42 -15.72 -1.68
N ARG A 402 26.64 -15.99 -2.15
CA ARG A 402 27.65 -16.78 -1.43
C ARG A 402 28.05 -16.09 -0.12
N GLN A 403 28.40 -14.80 -0.21
CA GLN A 403 28.81 -13.98 0.93
C GLN A 403 27.68 -13.84 1.97
N ARG A 404 26.42 -13.74 1.54
CA ARG A 404 25.25 -13.73 2.44
C ARG A 404 25.09 -15.04 3.19
N ALA A 405 25.23 -16.18 2.51
CA ALA A 405 25.13 -17.49 3.13
C ALA A 405 26.26 -17.75 4.14
N GLU A 406 27.50 -17.42 3.78
CA GLU A 406 28.68 -17.55 4.66
C GLU A 406 28.56 -16.66 5.91
N THR A 407 28.09 -15.42 5.74
CA THR A 407 27.83 -14.51 6.86
C THR A 407 26.74 -15.07 7.79
N GLY A 408 25.68 -15.67 7.22
CA GLY A 408 24.61 -16.33 7.99
C GLY A 408 25.11 -17.52 8.81
N ILE A 409 25.98 -18.37 8.24
CA ILE A 409 26.63 -19.48 8.94
C ILE A 409 27.47 -18.94 10.09
N LYS A 410 28.36 -18.00 9.80
CA LYS A 410 29.28 -17.42 10.79
C LYS A 410 28.53 -16.78 11.95
N MET A 411 27.52 -15.96 11.66
CA MET A 411 26.70 -15.33 12.70
C MET A 411 25.96 -16.37 13.55
N SER A 412 25.41 -17.41 12.93
CA SER A 412 24.72 -18.50 13.65
C SER A 412 25.68 -19.26 14.57
N GLN A 413 26.88 -19.57 14.08
CA GLN A 413 27.94 -20.23 14.85
C GLN A 413 28.46 -19.36 16.00
N ASP A 414 28.75 -18.09 15.75
CA ASP A 414 29.17 -17.13 16.77
C ASP A 414 28.14 -17.00 17.89
N TRP A 415 26.85 -17.09 17.54
CA TRP A 415 25.74 -17.03 18.50
C TRP A 415 25.64 -18.32 19.33
N LEU A 416 25.70 -19.49 18.68
CA LEU A 416 25.73 -20.80 19.37
C LEU A 416 26.93 -20.92 20.31
N ASN A 417 28.10 -20.45 19.89
CA ASN A 417 29.34 -20.51 20.65
C ASN A 417 29.33 -19.56 21.86
N LYS A 418 28.58 -18.44 21.80
CA LYS A 418 28.48 -17.49 22.92
C LYS A 418 27.60 -17.96 24.08
N LYS A 419 26.84 -19.07 23.96
CA LYS A 419 25.98 -19.64 25.01
C LYS A 419 25.34 -18.57 25.91
N ILE A 420 24.71 -17.55 25.33
CA ILE A 420 23.99 -16.56 26.14
C ILE A 420 22.69 -17.25 26.56
N PRO A 421 22.44 -17.41 27.88
CA PRO A 421 21.32 -18.19 28.40
C PRO A 421 19.95 -17.71 27.91
#